data_AF-A0A382PJD7-F1
#
_entry.id   AF-A0A382PJD7-F1
#
_cell.length_a   1.000
_cell.length_b   1.000
_cell.length_c   1.000
_cell.angle_alpha   90.00
_cell.angle_beta   90.00
_cell.angle_gamma   90.00
#
_symmetry.space_group_name_H-M   'P 1'
#
loop_
_entity.id
_entity.type
_entity.pdbx_description
1 polymer ?
#
loop_
_entity_poly.entity_id
_entity_poly.type
_entity_poly.pdbx_seq_one_letter_code
_entity_poly.pdbx_strand_id
1 'polypeptide(L)'
;LISQFFKAVKKTFPEAWDKKLRPHTSRLIHGAGIVAMGYVMEYLFNRDNARTFQEFRAGIAPLEERTAWTDKDGSWYFGDEIRNWNSIQNTPKDIQLLASYLLRCVKK
;
A
#
# COMPACT_ATOMS: atom_id res chain seq x y z
N LEU A 1 0.48 17.76 1.51
CA LEU A 1 1.09 16.56 0.90
C LEU A 1 0.54 15.28 1.53
N ILE A 2 0.91 14.97 2.79
CA ILE A 2 0.51 13.75 3.52
C ILE A 2 -1.02 13.57 3.56
N SER A 3 -1.77 14.64 3.84
CA SER A 3 -3.24 14.60 3.85
C SER A 3 -3.86 14.25 2.50
N GLN A 4 -3.28 14.73 1.40
CA GLN A 4 -3.75 14.41 0.04
C GLN A 4 -3.45 12.96 -0.32
N PHE A 5 -2.25 12.47 0.04
CA PHE A 5 -1.86 11.09 -0.17
C PHE A 5 -2.76 10.12 0.61
N PHE A 6 -2.94 10.30 1.92
CA PHE A 6 -3.79 9.38 2.69
C PHE A 6 -5.28 9.52 2.35
N LYS A 7 -5.72 10.68 1.85
CA LYS A 7 -7.05 10.79 1.22
C LYS A 7 -7.16 9.91 -0.03
N ALA A 8 -6.12 9.86 -0.86
CA ALA A 8 -6.05 8.97 -2.03
C ALA A 8 -6.05 7.50 -1.60
N VAL A 9 -5.17 7.09 -0.68
CA VAL A 9 -5.12 5.73 -0.12
C VAL A 9 -6.50 5.29 0.39
N LYS A 10 -7.16 6.12 1.21
CA LYS A 10 -8.49 5.82 1.75
C LYS A 10 -9.55 5.65 0.66
N LYS A 11 -9.44 6.40 -0.44
CA LYS A 11 -10.40 6.33 -1.55
C LYS A 11 -10.13 5.19 -2.51
N THR A 12 -8.88 4.74 -2.63
CA THR A 12 -8.50 3.57 -3.42
C THR A 12 -8.81 2.27 -2.66
N PHE A 13 -8.59 2.25 -1.34
CA PHE A 13 -8.78 1.04 -0.53
C PHE A 13 -9.78 1.27 0.62
N PRO A 14 -11.06 1.57 0.34
CA PRO A 14 -12.04 1.89 1.38
C PRO A 14 -12.25 0.73 2.36
N GLU A 15 -12.32 -0.51 1.87
CA GLU A 15 -12.50 -1.73 2.67
C GLU A 15 -11.29 -2.04 3.57
N ALA A 16 -10.09 -1.60 3.19
CA ALA A 16 -8.87 -1.78 3.98
C ALA A 16 -8.50 -0.56 4.84
N TRP A 17 -9.25 0.55 4.71
CA TRP A 17 -9.08 1.83 5.43
C TRP A 17 -10.42 2.28 6.07
N ASP A 18 -10.98 1.44 6.92
CA ASP A 18 -12.16 1.78 7.75
C ASP A 18 -11.76 2.03 9.21
N LYS A 19 -12.47 2.95 9.89
CA LYS A 19 -12.21 3.32 11.30
C LYS A 19 -12.41 2.15 12.27
N LYS A 20 -13.19 1.14 11.90
CA LYS A 20 -13.45 -0.07 12.70
C LYS A 20 -12.35 -1.12 12.55
N LEU A 21 -11.49 -1.00 11.53
CA LEU A 21 -10.39 -1.93 11.32
C LEU A 21 -9.31 -1.73 12.38
N ARG A 22 -8.60 -2.81 12.67
CA ARG A 22 -7.45 -2.83 13.57
C ARG A 22 -6.22 -3.32 12.80
N PRO A 23 -4.99 -3.07 13.29
CA PRO A 23 -3.78 -3.52 12.59
C PRO A 23 -3.71 -5.03 12.31
N HIS A 24 -4.45 -5.87 13.04
CA HIS A 24 -4.55 -7.31 12.77
C HIS A 24 -5.62 -7.70 11.74
N THR A 25 -6.51 -6.77 11.34
CA THR A 25 -7.56 -7.02 10.33
C THR A 25 -7.27 -6.33 8.99
N SER A 26 -6.28 -5.44 8.92
CA SER A 26 -5.83 -4.84 7.66
C SER A 26 -4.33 -4.54 7.71
N ARG A 27 -3.59 -5.09 6.74
CA ARG A 27 -2.17 -4.80 6.54
C ARG A 27 -1.89 -3.43 5.96
N LEU A 28 -2.90 -2.76 5.41
CA LEU A 28 -2.74 -1.38 4.94
C LEU A 28 -2.57 -0.40 6.12
N ILE A 29 -3.34 -0.60 7.20
CA ILE A 29 -3.23 0.23 8.43
C ILE A 29 -2.27 -0.35 9.47
N HIS A 30 -1.69 -1.51 9.19
CA HIS A 30 -0.60 -2.08 9.98
C HIS A 30 0.69 -1.27 9.77
N GLY A 31 1.60 -1.29 10.76
CA GLY A 31 2.85 -0.51 10.70
C GLY A 31 3.64 -0.75 9.41
N ALA A 32 3.73 -2.01 8.97
CA ALA A 32 4.44 -2.34 7.73
C ALA A 32 3.81 -1.71 6.48
N GLY A 33 2.47 -1.70 6.39
CA GLY A 33 1.76 -1.10 5.25
C GLY A 33 1.85 0.41 5.23
N ILE A 34 1.74 1.07 6.39
CA ILE A 34 1.88 2.53 6.49
C ILE A 34 3.27 2.98 6.04
N VAL A 35 4.33 2.30 6.50
CA VAL A 35 5.71 2.62 6.09
C VAL A 35 5.93 2.32 4.61
N ALA A 36 5.47 1.16 4.11
CA ALA A 36 5.61 0.80 2.70
C ALA A 36 4.88 1.78 1.75
N MET A 37 3.68 2.22 2.12
CA MET A 37 2.95 3.26 1.38
C MET A 37 3.63 4.63 1.47
N GLY A 38 4.42 4.89 2.53
CA GLY A 38 5.28 6.07 2.61
C GLY A 38 6.31 6.12 1.48
N TYR A 39 6.95 4.99 1.14
CA TYR A 39 7.85 4.90 -0.01
C TYR A 39 7.12 5.14 -1.33
N VAL A 40 5.88 4.65 -1.47
CA VAL A 40 5.03 4.93 -2.65
C VAL A 40 4.73 6.44 -2.74
N MET A 41 4.38 7.09 -1.63
CA MET A 41 4.16 8.54 -1.60
C MET A 41 5.40 9.31 -2.06
N GLU A 42 6.58 8.95 -1.53
CA GLU A 42 7.84 9.59 -1.87
C GLU A 42 8.18 9.42 -3.35
N TYR A 43 7.99 8.21 -3.89
CA TYR A 43 8.19 7.93 -5.31
C TYR A 43 7.27 8.79 -6.18
N LEU A 44 5.95 8.79 -5.92
CA LEU A 44 4.99 9.56 -6.71
C LEU A 44 5.24 11.08 -6.59
N PHE A 45 5.65 11.55 -5.40
CA PHE A 45 5.96 12.96 -5.18
C PHE A 45 7.22 13.40 -5.93
N ASN A 46 8.31 12.64 -5.85
CA ASN A 46 9.59 13.03 -6.43
C ASN A 46 9.70 12.70 -7.91
N ARG A 47 9.18 11.54 -8.33
CA ARG A 47 9.32 11.05 -9.70
C ARG A 47 8.21 11.54 -10.62
N ASP A 48 6.97 11.48 -10.14
CA ASP A 48 5.78 11.80 -10.95
C ASP A 48 5.25 13.21 -10.68
N ASN A 49 5.94 13.97 -9.81
CA ASN A 49 5.57 15.31 -9.39
C ASN A 49 4.13 15.42 -8.83
N ALA A 50 3.59 14.34 -8.27
CA ALA A 50 2.23 14.34 -7.71
C ALA A 50 2.13 15.28 -6.50
N ARG A 51 1.10 16.12 -6.46
CA ARG A 51 0.86 17.11 -5.38
C ARG A 51 -0.57 17.08 -4.85
N THR A 52 -1.52 16.69 -5.69
CA THR A 52 -2.95 16.68 -5.42
C THR A 52 -3.47 15.28 -5.12
N PHE A 53 -4.65 15.21 -4.50
CA PHE A 53 -5.34 13.94 -4.26
C PHE A 53 -5.55 13.14 -5.56
N GLN A 54 -5.93 13.81 -6.66
CA GLN A 54 -6.21 13.17 -7.94
C GLN A 54 -4.95 12.54 -8.54
N GLU A 55 -3.81 13.25 -8.49
CA GLU A 55 -2.53 12.74 -8.98
C GLU A 55 -2.05 11.55 -8.15
N PHE A 56 -2.12 11.63 -6.82
CA PHE A 56 -1.78 10.48 -5.97
C PHE A 56 -2.70 9.30 -6.22
N ARG A 57 -4.02 9.52 -6.36
CA ARG A 57 -4.96 8.43 -6.64
C ARG A 57 -4.64 7.78 -7.98
N ALA A 58 -4.33 8.55 -9.02
CA ALA A 58 -3.93 8.02 -10.32
C ALA A 58 -2.63 7.19 -10.22
N GLY A 59 -1.65 7.65 -9.44
CA GLY A 59 -0.40 6.91 -9.22
C GLY A 59 -0.55 5.66 -8.35
N ILE A 60 -1.53 5.63 -7.44
CA ILE A 60 -1.84 4.46 -6.59
C ILE A 60 -2.76 3.47 -7.30
N ALA A 61 -3.56 3.90 -8.30
CA ALA A 61 -4.52 3.05 -9.00
C ALA A 61 -3.95 1.70 -9.49
N PRO A 62 -2.69 1.60 -9.97
CA PRO A 62 -2.12 0.31 -10.32
C PRO A 62 -2.04 -0.68 -9.12
N LEU A 63 -2.10 -0.24 -7.88
CA LEU A 63 -2.11 -1.13 -6.72
C LEU A 63 -3.46 -1.82 -6.50
N GLU A 64 -4.55 -1.32 -7.09
CA GLU A 64 -5.85 -2.00 -7.05
C GLU A 64 -5.72 -3.41 -7.65
N GLU A 65 -6.39 -4.38 -7.02
CA GLU A 65 -6.38 -5.81 -7.43
C GLU A 65 -5.00 -6.51 -7.37
N ARG A 66 -3.95 -5.81 -6.97
CA ARG A 66 -2.58 -6.36 -6.81
C ARG A 66 -2.09 -6.29 -5.38
N THR A 67 -2.98 -6.13 -4.42
CA THR A 67 -2.63 -6.05 -2.99
C THR A 67 -3.47 -6.99 -2.16
N ALA A 68 -2.87 -7.59 -1.14
CA ALA A 68 -3.57 -8.44 -0.19
C ALA A 68 -3.64 -7.79 1.20
N TRP A 69 -4.41 -6.71 1.31
CA TRP A 69 -4.48 -5.91 2.53
C TRP A 69 -5.31 -6.59 3.63
N THR A 70 -6.33 -7.33 3.24
CA THR A 70 -7.33 -7.93 4.13
C THR A 70 -7.48 -9.42 3.85
N ASP A 71 -8.24 -10.10 4.70
CA ASP A 71 -8.55 -11.53 4.56
C ASP A 71 -9.23 -11.88 3.23
N LYS A 72 -10.15 -11.01 2.77
CA LYS A 72 -10.86 -11.16 1.49
C LYS A 72 -9.92 -11.16 0.28
N ASP A 73 -8.76 -10.53 0.40
CA ASP A 73 -7.80 -10.40 -0.70
C ASP A 73 -6.89 -11.63 -0.85
N GLY A 74 -6.87 -12.53 0.14
CA GLY A 74 -6.17 -13.81 0.08
C GLY A 74 -4.66 -13.73 0.32
N SER A 75 -3.86 -13.65 -0.74
CA SER A 75 -2.39 -13.79 -0.68
C SER A 75 -1.65 -12.73 -1.49
N TRP A 76 -0.49 -12.33 -0.98
CA TRP A 76 0.52 -11.56 -1.68
C TRP A 76 1.31 -12.44 -2.64
N TYR A 77 1.57 -11.92 -3.84
CA TYR A 77 2.37 -12.57 -4.87
C TYR A 77 3.60 -11.71 -5.17
N PHE A 78 4.73 -11.99 -4.51
CA PHE A 78 5.95 -11.19 -4.60
C PHE A 78 6.88 -11.59 -5.76
N GLY A 79 6.39 -12.43 -6.69
CA GLY A 79 7.20 -13.11 -7.69
C GLY A 79 7.26 -14.60 -7.33
N ASP A 80 8.46 -15.08 -7.00
CA ASP A 80 8.69 -16.49 -6.61
C ASP A 80 8.21 -16.83 -5.19
N GLU A 81 7.76 -15.82 -4.43
CA GLU A 81 7.28 -15.97 -3.06
C GLU A 81 5.79 -15.59 -2.96
N ILE A 82 4.97 -16.53 -2.49
CA ILE A 82 3.56 -16.30 -2.14
C ILE A 82 3.44 -16.27 -0.63
N ARG A 83 2.73 -15.29 -0.09
CA ARG A 83 2.43 -15.25 1.34
C ARG A 83 0.99 -14.88 1.61
N ASN A 84 0.38 -15.46 2.66
CA ASN A 84 -0.95 -15.06 3.11
C ASN A 84 -1.02 -13.55 3.42
N TRP A 85 -2.18 -12.93 3.23
CA TRP A 85 -2.41 -11.48 3.44
C TRP A 85 -1.83 -10.96 4.76
N ASN A 86 -1.94 -11.73 5.85
CA ASN A 86 -1.53 -11.35 7.20
C ASN A 86 -0.08 -11.72 7.56
N SER A 87 0.66 -12.35 6.66
CA SER A 87 2.02 -12.84 6.94
C SER A 87 3.06 -11.71 7.12
N ILE A 88 2.86 -10.56 6.48
CA ILE A 88 3.75 -9.39 6.57
C ILE A 88 3.76 -8.84 8.00
N GLN A 89 4.94 -8.84 8.63
CA GLN A 89 5.16 -8.30 9.97
C GLN A 89 5.85 -6.93 9.92
N ASN A 90 5.85 -6.21 11.04
CA ASN A 90 6.51 -4.91 11.17
C ASN A 90 8.02 -5.07 11.40
N THR A 91 8.68 -5.83 10.51
CA THR A 91 10.14 -6.05 10.51
C THR A 91 10.78 -5.30 9.36
N PRO A 92 12.06 -4.88 9.47
CA PRO A 92 12.74 -4.20 8.36
C PRO A 92 12.71 -4.99 7.04
N LYS A 93 12.87 -6.32 7.12
CA LYS A 93 12.84 -7.21 5.95
C LYS A 93 11.48 -7.18 5.23
N ASP A 94 10.40 -7.33 6.00
CA ASP A 94 9.05 -7.37 5.43
C ASP A 94 8.59 -6.00 4.92
N ILE A 95 8.97 -4.92 5.60
CA ILE A 95 8.72 -3.56 5.13
C ILE A 95 9.40 -3.34 3.78
N GLN A 96 10.68 -3.72 3.66
CA GLN A 96 11.42 -3.56 2.40
C GLN A 96 10.86 -4.43 1.29
N LEU A 97 10.46 -5.68 1.58
CA LEU A 97 9.80 -6.57 0.64
C LEU A 97 8.51 -5.93 0.09
N LEU A 98 7.63 -5.49 1.00
CA LEU A 98 6.36 -4.89 0.65
C LEU A 98 6.56 -3.56 -0.11
N ALA A 99 7.42 -2.66 0.37
CA ALA A 99 7.70 -1.41 -0.31
C ALA A 99 8.25 -1.63 -1.72
N SER A 100 9.21 -2.54 -1.88
CA SER A 100 9.78 -2.88 -3.19
C SER A 100 8.73 -3.43 -4.15
N TYR A 101 7.83 -4.28 -3.65
CA TYR A 101 6.71 -4.81 -4.43
C TYR A 101 5.76 -3.72 -4.90
N LEU A 102 5.25 -2.88 -3.97
CA LEU A 102 4.33 -1.80 -4.31
C LEU A 102 4.98 -0.82 -5.30
N LEU A 103 6.27 -0.50 -5.11
CA LEU A 103 7.03 0.34 -6.04
C LEU A 103 7.13 -0.28 -7.43
N ARG A 104 7.32 -1.60 -7.56
CA ARG A 104 7.28 -2.27 -8.87
C ARG A 104 5.91 -2.16 -9.54
N CYS A 105 4.83 -2.24 -8.76
CA CYS A 105 3.48 -2.12 -9.30
C CYS A 105 3.16 -0.70 -9.80
N VAL A 106 3.65 0.36 -9.15
CA VAL A 106 3.39 1.76 -9.56
C VAL A 106 4.38 2.30 -10.60
N LYS A 107 5.57 1.69 -10.72
CA LYS A 107 6.51 2.02 -11.79
C LYS A 107 5.90 1.61 -13.14
N LYS A 108 5.98 2.53 -14.11
CA LYS A 108 5.64 2.27 -15.51
C LYS A 108 6.74 1.47 -16.18
#